data_AF-A0A1D1YUS2-F1
#
_entry.id   AF-A0A1D1YUS2-F1
#
_cell.length_a   1.000
_cell.length_b   1.000
_cell.length_c   1.000
_cell.angle_alpha   90.00
_cell.angle_beta   90.00
_cell.angle_gamma   90.00
#
_symmetry.space_group_name_H-M   'P 1'
#
loop_
_entity.id
_entity.type
_entity.pdbx_description
1 polymer ?
#
loop_
_entity_poly.entity_id
_entity_poly.type
_entity_poly.pdbx_seq_one_letter_code
_entity_poly.pdbx_strand_id
1 'polypeptide(L)'
;TIHLPPPLPTPAPGFPHAEPNNLHTATMIRQEYIEVNQGSLGLIQFGTTTADAYHCGCNPMGLPTSHNHDHHLPGSIQYMAAAERLELSELVEHVDASPGCVDDAAESFSAGSLSAANDHVATPPQWGFHHGDDASVPSATEGEGDGRCMTLLALLLECAVAISVDNLAEAHRIVLELTQAASPHSPSCAERVVAHFAQAMASRVINSWLGVCTPLVPYKTVLAEFHAFSNVSPLVKFAHFTANQTILEALHRRGPVHLIDLDVMQGLQWPALLHALATRPGGPPRVRMTGLGASGDALEETGRQLSGFARRLGVPFEFHGVARRPGDADPALVRGRRGETAAATLVQHSLYDATGPDRRAARLLEAAAPRVVALVEQEVARAGPFLDRFAGSLHYYSAVFDSLEGCAASGSGGGSGPRDRAMADAYLGRQICNVVACEGAERTERHETATRWRAMMRGAGFAPVHLGSDAFNQASMLLELFGGGGGGGYGVEEKDGCLVLGWHARPLVTTSAWRLADSAAAIR
;
A
#
# COMPACT_ATOMS: atom_id res chain seq x y z
N THR A 1 19.90 49.77 -10.38
CA THR A 1 18.79 50.05 -9.44
C THR A 1 17.68 49.09 -9.78
N ILE A 2 17.61 47.96 -9.06
CA ILE A 2 16.63 46.90 -9.30
C ILE A 2 15.47 47.14 -8.33
N HIS A 3 14.29 47.41 -8.87
CA HIS A 3 13.07 47.61 -8.08
C HIS A 3 12.57 46.25 -7.56
N LEU A 4 12.63 46.06 -6.25
CA LEU A 4 11.92 44.98 -5.56
C LEU A 4 10.42 45.32 -5.46
N PRO A 5 9.51 44.33 -5.58
CA PRO A 5 8.09 44.54 -5.39
C PRO A 5 7.75 44.84 -3.92
N PRO A 6 6.64 45.55 -3.63
CA PRO A 6 6.26 45.90 -2.26
C PRO A 6 5.81 44.66 -1.48
N PRO A 7 5.94 44.68 -0.13
CA PRO A 7 5.49 43.59 0.72
C PRO A 7 3.96 43.43 0.64
N LEU A 8 3.51 42.17 0.65
CA LEU A 8 2.08 41.82 0.70
C LEU A 8 1.42 42.39 1.97
N PRO A 9 0.14 42.79 1.90
CA PRO A 9 -0.57 43.36 3.04
C PRO A 9 -0.76 42.31 4.14
N THR A 10 -0.54 42.73 5.38
CA THR A 10 -0.87 41.96 6.58
C THR A 10 -2.38 41.66 6.62
N PRO A 11 -2.79 40.43 7.00
CA PRO A 11 -4.20 40.11 7.12
C PRO A 11 -4.83 40.90 8.29
N ALA A 12 -6.02 41.44 8.05
CA ALA A 12 -6.82 42.15 9.04
C ALA A 12 -7.25 41.20 10.19
N PRO A 13 -7.36 41.70 11.44
CA PRO A 13 -7.74 40.87 12.58
C PRO A 13 -9.25 40.64 12.55
N GLY A 14 -9.68 39.40 12.43
CA GLY A 14 -11.12 39.14 12.30
C GLY A 14 -11.53 37.68 12.19
N PHE A 15 -10.97 36.79 13.02
CA PHE A 15 -11.61 35.55 13.48
C PHE A 15 -11.00 35.21 14.86
N PRO A 16 -11.76 34.65 15.80
CA PRO A 16 -11.26 34.45 17.16
C PRO A 16 -10.12 33.44 17.11
N HIS A 17 -8.94 33.87 17.56
CA HIS A 17 -7.91 32.95 18.02
C HIS A 17 -8.54 32.07 19.10
N ALA A 18 -8.56 30.76 18.91
CA ALA A 18 -8.81 29.82 19.99
C ALA A 18 -7.73 30.08 21.05
N GLU A 19 -8.14 30.37 22.27
CA GLU A 19 -7.21 30.56 23.38
C GLU A 19 -6.36 29.29 23.56
N PRO A 20 -5.02 29.41 23.62
CA PRO A 20 -4.18 28.31 24.06
C PRO A 20 -4.40 28.14 25.57
N ASN A 21 -4.73 26.93 26.02
CA ASN A 21 -4.95 26.51 27.42
C ASN A 21 -6.37 26.49 27.96
N ASN A 22 -7.38 26.03 27.21
CA ASN A 22 -8.53 25.43 27.88
C ASN A 22 -8.24 23.95 28.19
N LEU A 23 -7.51 23.71 29.30
CA LEU A 23 -7.22 22.37 29.81
C LEU A 23 -8.50 21.53 29.94
N HIS A 24 -9.65 22.17 30.20
CA HIS A 24 -10.95 21.52 30.26
C HIS A 24 -11.41 21.01 28.89
N THR A 25 -11.27 21.78 27.82
CA THR A 25 -11.58 21.36 26.45
C THR A 25 -10.63 20.25 25.98
N ALA A 26 -9.33 20.36 26.28
CA ALA A 26 -8.36 19.30 25.98
C ALA A 26 -8.66 18.00 26.75
N THR A 27 -9.09 18.12 28.02
CA THR A 27 -9.49 16.98 28.85
C THR A 27 -10.79 16.34 28.34
N MET A 28 -11.76 17.15 27.91
CA MET A 28 -12.99 16.66 27.29
C MET A 28 -12.72 15.95 25.96
N ILE A 29 -11.94 16.54 25.06
CA ILE A 29 -11.54 15.91 23.79
C ILE A 29 -10.79 14.61 24.07
N ARG A 30 -9.87 14.60 25.04
CA ARG A 30 -9.16 13.39 25.47
C ARG A 30 -10.13 12.32 25.93
N GLN A 31 -11.05 12.67 26.82
CA GLN A 31 -11.96 11.71 27.43
C GLN A 31 -12.97 11.18 26.41
N GLU A 32 -13.61 12.05 25.62
CA GLU A 32 -14.55 11.67 24.57
C GLU A 32 -13.88 10.83 23.47
N TYR A 33 -12.69 11.24 23.00
CA TYR A 33 -11.98 10.52 21.95
C TYR A 33 -11.47 9.15 22.43
N ILE A 34 -10.91 9.08 23.64
CA ILE A 34 -10.45 7.82 24.21
C ILE A 34 -11.65 6.90 24.49
N GLU A 35 -12.75 7.39 25.05
CA GLU A 35 -13.95 6.57 25.32
C GLU A 35 -14.57 6.02 24.02
N VAL A 36 -14.69 6.85 22.97
CA VAL A 36 -15.21 6.43 21.66
C VAL A 36 -14.29 5.40 20.99
N ASN A 37 -12.98 5.62 21.06
CA ASN A 37 -12.02 4.75 20.37
C ASN A 37 -11.54 3.56 21.20
N GLN A 38 -11.69 3.56 22.52
CA GLN A 38 -11.42 2.38 23.37
C GLN A 38 -12.34 1.22 23.01
N GLY A 39 -13.62 1.51 22.72
CA GLY A 39 -14.54 0.49 22.18
C GLY A 39 -14.10 -0.01 20.78
N SER A 40 -13.48 0.86 19.99
CA SER A 40 -12.93 0.52 18.67
C SER A 40 -11.58 -0.21 18.74
N LEU A 41 -10.79 -0.02 19.80
CA LEU A 41 -9.55 -0.77 20.03
C LEU A 41 -9.83 -2.28 20.17
N GLY A 42 -10.94 -2.65 20.81
CA GLY A 42 -11.38 -4.05 20.88
C GLY A 42 -11.77 -4.66 19.52
N LEU A 43 -11.95 -3.82 18.48
CA LEU A 43 -12.15 -4.27 17.09
C LEU A 43 -10.83 -4.43 16.33
N ILE A 44 -9.71 -3.92 16.85
CA ILE A 44 -8.37 -4.25 16.34
C ILE A 44 -8.01 -5.62 16.91
N GLN A 45 -8.45 -6.66 16.22
CA GLN A 45 -8.09 -8.03 16.53
C GLN A 45 -6.83 -8.38 15.76
N PHE A 46 -5.77 -8.75 16.47
CA PHE A 46 -4.62 -9.43 15.89
C PHE A 46 -4.84 -10.92 16.07
N GLY A 47 -4.77 -11.70 15.00
CA GLY A 47 -4.98 -13.15 15.08
C GLY A 47 -3.89 -13.79 15.95
N THR A 48 -4.26 -14.40 17.08
CA THR A 48 -3.32 -15.18 17.89
C THR A 48 -3.04 -16.50 17.17
N THR A 49 -1.86 -16.62 16.55
CA THR A 49 -1.41 -17.88 15.93
C THR A 49 -0.87 -18.86 16.97
N THR A 50 -1.73 -19.39 17.83
CA THR A 50 -1.51 -20.67 18.52
C THR A 50 -2.86 -21.19 19.03
N ALA A 51 -3.16 -22.45 18.68
CA ALA A 51 -4.31 -23.25 19.14
C ALA A 51 -5.69 -22.96 18.50
N ASP A 52 -5.95 -23.48 17.30
CA ASP A 52 -7.24 -24.14 16.96
C ASP A 52 -7.17 -24.96 15.67
N ALA A 53 -6.03 -25.61 15.42
CA ALA A 53 -5.85 -26.51 14.29
C ALA A 53 -6.22 -27.98 14.63
N TYR A 54 -7.22 -28.25 15.46
CA TYR A 54 -7.73 -29.61 15.65
C TYR A 54 -9.20 -29.63 16.08
N HIS A 55 -10.12 -29.59 15.10
CA HIS A 55 -11.32 -30.43 14.98
C HIS A 55 -12.45 -29.73 14.21
N CYS A 56 -12.63 -30.10 12.94
CA CYS A 56 -13.95 -30.34 12.36
C CYS A 56 -13.72 -31.10 11.04
N GLY A 57 -13.98 -32.39 10.92
CA GLY A 57 -15.32 -32.96 11.01
C GLY A 57 -15.97 -32.91 9.62
N CYS A 58 -15.52 -33.78 8.71
CA CYS A 58 -16.11 -33.95 7.39
C CYS A 58 -17.62 -34.24 7.49
N ASN A 59 -18.43 -33.58 6.66
CA ASN A 59 -19.51 -34.28 5.97
C ASN A 59 -19.94 -33.57 4.67
N PRO A 60 -20.26 -34.32 3.59
CA PRO A 60 -20.53 -33.78 2.27
C PRO A 60 -22.04 -33.72 2.00
N MET A 61 -22.58 -32.60 1.49
CA MET A 61 -23.91 -32.59 0.85
C MET A 61 -24.03 -31.50 -0.23
N GLY A 62 -24.00 -31.95 -1.49
CA GLY A 62 -24.94 -31.57 -2.55
C GLY A 62 -24.98 -30.11 -3.02
N LEU A 63 -24.16 -29.78 -4.02
CA LEU A 63 -24.45 -28.67 -4.95
C LEU A 63 -25.45 -29.16 -6.03
N PRO A 64 -26.49 -28.38 -6.37
CA PRO A 64 -27.30 -28.66 -7.54
C PRO A 64 -26.55 -28.23 -8.80
N THR A 65 -26.43 -29.14 -9.76
CA THR A 65 -25.90 -28.87 -11.10
C THR A 65 -26.90 -28.03 -11.89
N SER A 66 -26.54 -26.79 -12.22
CA SER A 66 -27.16 -26.05 -13.33
C SER A 66 -26.18 -25.93 -14.49
N HIS A 67 -26.46 -26.69 -15.56
CA HIS A 67 -25.84 -26.52 -16.87
C HIS A 67 -26.22 -25.16 -17.49
N ASN A 68 -25.20 -24.39 -17.90
CA ASN A 68 -25.06 -23.65 -19.17
C ASN A 68 -24.27 -22.35 -18.97
N HIS A 69 -22.98 -22.37 -19.29
CA HIS A 69 -22.45 -21.72 -20.51
C HIS A 69 -20.92 -21.88 -20.54
N ASP A 70 -20.43 -22.71 -21.46
CA ASP A 70 -19.02 -22.82 -21.85
C ASP A 70 -18.55 -21.51 -22.50
N HIS A 71 -18.09 -20.55 -21.69
CA HIS A 71 -17.24 -19.43 -22.12
C HIS A 71 -16.27 -19.02 -21.00
N HIS A 72 -15.66 -19.97 -20.29
CA HIS A 72 -14.44 -19.65 -19.55
C HIS A 72 -13.28 -19.57 -20.55
N LEU A 73 -12.72 -18.37 -20.72
CA LEU A 73 -11.44 -18.20 -21.40
C LEU A 73 -10.40 -19.12 -20.72
N PRO A 74 -9.80 -20.09 -21.42
CA PRO A 74 -8.71 -20.92 -20.88
C PRO A 74 -7.48 -20.13 -20.40
N GLY A 75 -7.48 -18.81 -20.61
CA GLY A 75 -6.39 -17.89 -20.34
C GLY A 75 -6.24 -17.44 -18.89
N SER A 76 -7.26 -17.47 -18.02
CA SER A 76 -7.14 -16.95 -16.65
C SER A 76 -6.20 -17.79 -15.77
N ILE A 77 -6.25 -19.11 -15.89
CA ILE A 77 -5.35 -20.04 -15.18
C ILE A 77 -3.93 -19.98 -15.76
N GLN A 78 -3.80 -19.88 -17.08
CA GLN A 78 -2.49 -19.70 -17.75
C GLN A 78 -1.86 -18.35 -17.43
N TYR A 79 -2.66 -17.30 -17.21
CA TYR A 79 -2.22 -15.96 -16.86
C TYR A 79 -1.59 -15.89 -15.47
N MET A 80 -2.23 -16.51 -14.47
CA MET A 80 -1.71 -16.58 -13.09
C MET A 80 -0.42 -17.41 -13.03
N ALA A 81 -0.41 -18.59 -13.64
CA ALA A 81 0.77 -19.45 -13.68
C ALA A 81 1.93 -18.83 -14.49
N ALA A 82 1.65 -18.02 -15.52
CA ALA A 82 2.65 -17.25 -16.23
C ALA A 82 3.16 -16.08 -15.38
N ALA A 83 2.28 -15.30 -14.74
CA ALA A 83 2.65 -14.18 -13.87
C ALA A 83 3.58 -14.64 -12.72
N GLU A 84 3.24 -15.76 -12.06
CA GLU A 84 4.03 -16.31 -10.96
C GLU A 84 5.39 -16.88 -11.42
N ARG A 85 5.48 -17.51 -12.60
CA ARG A 85 6.75 -17.97 -13.18
C ARG A 85 7.65 -16.86 -13.71
N LEU A 86 7.05 -15.74 -14.12
CA LEU A 86 7.74 -14.61 -14.73
C LEU A 86 8.25 -13.58 -13.70
N GLU A 87 7.62 -13.51 -12.52
CA GLU A 87 8.09 -12.67 -11.41
C GLU A 87 9.43 -13.16 -10.81
N LEU A 88 9.70 -14.47 -10.84
CA LEU A 88 10.85 -15.04 -10.11
C LEU A 88 12.16 -15.17 -10.91
N SER A 89 12.17 -15.05 -12.25
CA SER A 89 13.35 -15.41 -13.04
C SER A 89 13.93 -14.35 -13.97
N GLU A 90 13.15 -13.36 -14.46
CA GLU A 90 13.62 -12.55 -15.61
C GLU A 90 13.79 -11.04 -15.37
N LEU A 91 13.29 -10.48 -14.26
CA LEU A 91 13.49 -9.06 -13.91
C LEU A 91 14.62 -8.85 -12.89
N VAL A 92 15.05 -9.92 -12.21
CA VAL A 92 15.99 -9.87 -11.07
C VAL A 92 17.46 -9.94 -11.50
N GLU A 93 17.80 -10.57 -12.63
CA GLU A 93 19.22 -10.80 -13.00
C GLU A 93 20.04 -9.53 -13.31
N HIS A 94 19.44 -8.33 -13.32
CA HIS A 94 20.16 -7.08 -13.62
C HIS A 94 20.23 -6.08 -12.46
N VAL A 95 19.64 -6.38 -11.29
CA VAL A 95 19.82 -5.55 -10.09
C VAL A 95 21.07 -5.97 -9.30
N ASP A 96 21.49 -7.24 -9.38
CA ASP A 96 22.63 -7.78 -8.63
C ASP A 96 23.99 -7.71 -9.37
N ALA A 97 24.06 -7.08 -10.55
CA ALA A 97 25.30 -6.91 -11.30
C ALA A 97 25.88 -5.48 -11.16
N SER A 98 26.23 -5.08 -9.95
CA SER A 98 27.22 -4.01 -9.70
C SER A 98 27.90 -4.22 -8.35
N PRO A 99 29.20 -4.61 -8.31
CA PRO A 99 29.94 -4.67 -7.07
C PRO A 99 30.41 -3.26 -6.70
N GLY A 100 29.78 -2.63 -5.71
CA GLY A 100 30.28 -1.40 -5.14
C GLY A 100 29.26 -0.65 -4.29
N CYS A 101 29.55 -0.57 -2.99
CA CYS A 101 29.02 0.37 -2.00
C CYS A 101 27.64 0.06 -1.39
N VAL A 102 27.60 -0.85 -0.41
CA VAL A 102 26.68 -0.73 0.75
C VAL A 102 27.32 -1.33 2.01
N ASP A 103 28.42 -0.75 2.47
CA ASP A 103 28.88 -0.83 3.86
C ASP A 103 29.27 0.61 4.21
N ASP A 104 28.37 1.39 4.83
CA ASP A 104 28.66 2.67 5.54
C ASP A 104 27.37 3.44 5.95
N ALA A 105 26.34 2.76 6.45
CA ALA A 105 25.15 3.45 7.01
C ALA A 105 24.68 2.87 8.34
N ALA A 106 25.57 2.21 9.09
CA ALA A 106 25.26 1.64 10.40
C ALA A 106 26.05 2.25 11.58
N GLU A 107 26.84 3.31 11.38
CA GLU A 107 27.51 3.99 12.50
C GLU A 107 27.36 5.51 12.42
N SER A 108 26.44 6.05 13.22
CA SER A 108 26.60 7.37 13.85
C SER A 108 25.47 7.61 14.85
N PHE A 109 25.64 7.13 16.08
CA PHE A 109 25.23 7.80 17.32
C PHE A 109 25.85 7.04 18.50
N SER A 110 27.14 7.28 18.74
CA SER A 110 27.82 6.86 19.97
C SER A 110 27.87 8.05 20.92
N ALA A 111 27.15 7.93 22.05
CA ALA A 111 27.27 8.82 23.18
C ALA A 111 28.60 8.55 23.91
N GLY A 112 29.33 9.63 24.22
CA GLY A 112 30.68 9.58 24.77
C GLY A 112 30.80 8.94 26.15
N SER A 113 31.81 8.06 26.23
CA SER A 113 32.77 7.78 27.31
C SER A 113 32.44 8.20 28.76
N LEU A 114 32.44 7.21 29.66
CA LEU A 114 33.19 7.26 30.92
C LEU A 114 33.83 5.90 31.21
N SER A 115 35.14 5.91 31.49
CA SER A 115 36.01 4.76 31.73
C SER A 115 35.97 4.24 33.18
N ALA A 116 36.19 2.94 33.38
CA ALA A 116 37.18 2.42 34.34
C ALA A 116 37.37 0.87 34.25
N ALA A 117 38.57 0.49 33.79
CA ALA A 117 39.47 -0.59 34.24
C ALA A 117 38.98 -2.01 34.64
N ASN A 118 39.32 -2.97 33.76
CA ASN A 118 40.12 -4.20 33.91
C ASN A 118 39.85 -5.35 34.93
N ASP A 119 39.93 -6.55 34.31
CA ASP A 119 40.53 -7.83 34.73
C ASP A 119 39.83 -8.74 35.75
N HIS A 120 39.33 -9.90 35.29
CA HIS A 120 40.09 -11.17 35.29
C HIS A 120 39.26 -12.37 34.80
N VAL A 121 39.95 -13.23 34.05
CA VAL A 121 39.53 -14.54 33.51
C VAL A 121 39.51 -15.61 34.61
N ALA A 122 38.47 -16.46 34.63
CA ALA A 122 38.58 -17.88 35.03
C ALA A 122 37.34 -18.70 34.58
N THR A 123 37.59 -19.80 33.85
CA THR A 123 36.73 -21.00 33.70
C THR A 123 37.13 -22.04 34.76
N PRO A 124 36.50 -23.25 34.90
CA PRO A 124 35.13 -23.76 34.68
C PRO A 124 34.59 -24.40 36.03
N PRO A 125 33.67 -25.42 36.16
CA PRO A 125 33.64 -26.75 35.50
C PRO A 125 32.23 -27.32 35.13
N GLN A 126 32.24 -28.41 34.37
CA GLN A 126 31.12 -29.32 34.08
C GLN A 126 30.91 -30.36 35.19
N TRP A 127 29.67 -30.81 35.42
CA TRP A 127 29.34 -32.22 35.75
C TRP A 127 27.86 -32.52 35.45
N GLY A 128 27.55 -33.73 34.97
CA GLY A 128 26.22 -34.13 34.49
C GLY A 128 25.38 -35.03 35.43
N PHE A 129 24.19 -35.38 34.91
CA PHE A 129 23.39 -36.64 35.02
C PHE A 129 21.90 -36.49 35.41
N HIS A 130 21.07 -37.12 34.55
CA HIS A 130 19.82 -37.89 34.71
C HIS A 130 18.48 -37.32 35.25
N HIS A 131 17.47 -37.47 34.36
CA HIS A 131 16.05 -37.88 34.47
C HIS A 131 15.19 -37.60 35.72
N GLY A 132 14.04 -36.97 35.44
CA GLY A 132 12.71 -37.41 35.89
C GLY A 132 12.07 -36.61 37.03
N ASP A 133 11.10 -35.74 36.71
CA ASP A 133 9.73 -35.85 37.23
C ASP A 133 8.82 -34.72 36.71
N ASP A 134 7.57 -35.11 36.45
CA ASP A 134 6.42 -34.32 36.04
C ASP A 134 6.11 -33.17 37.02
N ALA A 135 6.05 -31.95 36.50
CA ALA A 135 5.16 -30.91 36.99
C ALA A 135 4.89 -29.91 35.86
N SER A 136 3.69 -30.00 35.30
CA SER A 136 3.11 -29.04 34.37
C SER A 136 3.04 -27.65 35.01
N VAL A 137 3.95 -26.76 34.62
CA VAL A 137 3.81 -25.32 34.83
C VAL A 137 2.97 -24.80 33.66
N PRO A 138 1.78 -24.19 33.88
CA PRO A 138 1.07 -23.55 32.79
C PRO A 138 1.90 -22.35 32.31
N SER A 139 2.19 -22.29 31.00
CA SER A 139 2.97 -21.19 30.43
C SER A 139 2.19 -19.87 30.54
N ALA A 140 2.62 -19.02 31.46
CA ALA A 140 2.08 -17.69 31.69
C ALA A 140 2.55 -16.66 30.62
N THR A 141 2.56 -17.02 29.34
CA THR A 141 3.12 -16.17 28.27
C THR A 141 2.07 -15.57 27.33
N GLU A 142 0.83 -16.05 27.35
CA GLU A 142 -0.21 -15.58 26.42
C GLU A 142 -0.96 -14.33 26.92
N GLY A 143 -1.03 -14.11 28.24
CA GLY A 143 -1.73 -12.96 28.85
C GLY A 143 -0.90 -11.68 29.02
N GLU A 144 0.42 -11.77 29.16
CA GLU A 144 1.30 -10.59 29.34
C GLU A 144 1.58 -9.85 28.03
N GLY A 145 1.65 -10.57 26.91
CA GLY A 145 1.90 -9.99 25.58
C GLY A 145 0.76 -9.11 25.08
N ASP A 146 -0.49 -9.56 25.28
CA ASP A 146 -1.69 -8.82 24.88
C ASP A 146 -1.88 -7.56 25.74
N GLY A 147 -1.67 -7.67 27.06
CA GLY A 147 -1.72 -6.53 27.99
C GLY A 147 -0.68 -5.44 27.67
N ARG A 148 0.53 -5.82 27.28
CA ARG A 148 1.57 -4.87 26.83
C ARG A 148 1.15 -4.17 25.55
N CYS A 149 0.64 -4.90 24.55
CA CYS A 149 0.23 -4.31 23.28
C CYS A 149 -0.92 -3.33 23.45
N MET A 150 -1.92 -3.67 24.27
CA MET A 150 -3.02 -2.78 24.61
C MET A 150 -2.56 -1.51 25.33
N THR A 151 -1.58 -1.63 26.23
CA THR A 151 -0.97 -0.47 26.90
C THR A 151 -0.27 0.45 25.89
N LEU A 152 0.49 -0.12 24.97
CA LEU A 152 1.18 0.64 23.92
C LEU A 152 0.20 1.34 22.96
N LEU A 153 -0.89 0.68 22.58
CA LEU A 153 -1.95 1.28 21.75
C LEU A 153 -2.69 2.41 22.48
N ALA A 154 -2.98 2.24 23.77
CA ALA A 154 -3.56 3.31 24.58
C ALA A 154 -2.63 4.52 24.65
N LEU A 155 -1.33 4.29 24.90
CA LEU A 155 -0.32 5.34 24.91
C LEU A 155 -0.19 6.04 23.53
N LEU A 156 -0.31 5.28 22.44
CA LEU A 156 -0.34 5.81 21.06
C LEU A 156 -1.52 6.77 20.84
N LEU A 157 -2.72 6.41 21.32
CA LEU A 157 -3.91 7.26 21.26
C LEU A 157 -3.77 8.51 22.11
N GLU A 158 -3.22 8.39 23.32
CA GLU A 158 -2.93 9.53 24.18
C GLU A 158 -1.97 10.52 23.52
N CYS A 159 -0.94 10.01 22.82
CA CYS A 159 -0.04 10.83 22.02
C CYS A 159 -0.79 11.58 20.91
N ALA A 160 -1.64 10.88 20.15
CA ALA A 160 -2.43 11.49 19.09
C ALA A 160 -3.35 12.60 19.61
N VAL A 161 -3.98 12.40 20.76
CA VAL A 161 -4.77 13.44 21.43
C VAL A 161 -3.89 14.64 21.80
N ALA A 162 -2.75 14.41 22.46
CA ALA A 162 -1.84 15.48 22.85
C ALA A 162 -1.39 16.33 21.65
N ILE A 163 -1.06 15.68 20.52
CA ILE A 163 -0.75 16.32 19.25
C ILE A 163 -1.93 17.14 18.73
N SER A 164 -3.15 16.61 18.78
CA SER A 164 -4.35 17.26 18.22
C SER A 164 -4.73 18.57 18.93
N VAL A 165 -4.39 18.69 20.21
CA VAL A 165 -4.64 19.87 21.04
C VAL A 165 -3.38 20.75 21.21
N ASP A 166 -2.36 20.51 20.38
CA ASP A 166 -1.08 21.23 20.36
C ASP A 166 -0.29 21.19 21.69
N ASN A 167 -0.52 20.17 22.52
CA ASN A 167 0.27 19.90 23.71
C ASN A 167 1.56 19.14 23.35
N LEU A 168 2.47 19.83 22.65
CA LEU A 168 3.70 19.24 22.11
C LEU A 168 4.66 18.74 23.20
N ALA A 169 4.63 19.33 24.41
CA ALA A 169 5.46 18.89 25.52
C ALA A 169 5.06 17.48 25.99
N GLU A 170 3.76 17.24 26.18
CA GLU A 170 3.26 15.92 26.55
C GLU A 170 3.38 14.92 25.39
N ALA A 171 3.08 15.34 24.16
CA ALA A 171 3.27 14.51 22.97
C ALA A 171 4.73 14.04 22.86
N HIS A 172 5.70 14.92 23.04
CA HIS A 172 7.13 14.58 23.02
C HIS A 172 7.50 13.57 24.11
N ARG A 173 7.02 13.78 25.35
CA ARG A 173 7.24 12.84 26.46
C ARG A 173 6.72 11.44 26.11
N ILE A 174 5.49 11.35 25.59
CA ILE A 174 4.85 10.09 25.21
C ILE A 174 5.59 9.43 24.04
N VAL A 175 5.99 10.18 23.01
CA VAL A 175 6.77 9.65 21.88
C VAL A 175 8.08 9.01 22.34
N LEU A 176 8.81 9.65 23.28
CA LEU A 176 10.04 9.08 23.82
C LEU A 176 9.78 7.73 24.52
N GLU A 177 8.69 7.64 25.28
CA GLU A 177 8.28 6.40 25.93
C GLU A 177 7.93 5.31 24.90
N LEU A 178 7.12 5.64 23.89
CA LEU A 178 6.74 4.72 22.81
C LEU A 178 7.94 4.21 22.02
N THR A 179 8.85 5.10 21.63
CA THR A 179 10.04 4.76 20.82
C THR A 179 11.09 3.96 21.60
N GLN A 180 11.08 4.01 22.93
CA GLN A 180 11.87 3.13 23.79
C GLN A 180 11.20 1.77 24.02
N ALA A 181 9.87 1.72 24.04
CA ALA A 181 9.11 0.54 24.43
C ALA A 181 8.70 -0.37 23.25
N ALA A 182 8.53 0.17 22.04
CA ALA A 182 8.07 -0.56 20.87
C ALA A 182 9.19 -0.79 19.84
N SER A 183 9.29 -2.02 19.30
CA SER A 183 10.28 -2.38 18.29
C SER A 183 9.65 -2.65 16.92
N PRO A 184 10.19 -2.07 15.82
CA PRO A 184 9.76 -2.39 14.46
C PRO A 184 10.21 -3.80 14.02
N HIS A 185 11.02 -4.49 14.82
CA HIS A 185 11.44 -5.87 14.58
C HIS A 185 10.82 -6.84 15.59
N SER A 186 9.82 -6.42 16.36
CA SER A 186 9.13 -7.28 17.31
C SER A 186 8.45 -8.46 16.58
N PRO A 187 8.45 -9.67 17.15
CA PRO A 187 7.59 -10.75 16.68
C PRO A 187 6.10 -10.37 16.68
N SER A 188 5.68 -9.48 17.59
CA SER A 188 4.30 -8.98 17.66
C SER A 188 4.01 -7.97 16.54
N CYS A 189 3.05 -8.28 15.67
CA CYS A 189 2.57 -7.36 14.64
C CYS A 189 2.02 -6.06 15.24
N ALA A 190 1.28 -6.15 16.36
CA ALA A 190 0.74 -5.01 17.07
C ALA A 190 1.85 -4.04 17.52
N GLU A 191 2.94 -4.58 18.05
CA GLU A 191 4.08 -3.77 18.49
C GLU A 191 4.81 -3.12 17.31
N ARG A 192 4.96 -3.82 16.17
CA ARG A 192 5.53 -3.23 14.95
C ARG A 192 4.67 -2.08 14.42
N VAL A 193 3.34 -2.21 14.45
CA VAL A 193 2.42 -1.12 14.12
C VAL A 193 2.65 0.08 15.04
N VAL A 194 2.68 -0.14 16.36
CA VAL A 194 2.97 0.92 17.33
C VAL A 194 4.30 1.60 17.03
N ALA A 195 5.36 0.84 16.75
CA ALA A 195 6.68 1.38 16.48
C ALA A 195 6.68 2.32 15.26
N HIS A 196 6.03 1.94 14.16
CA HIS A 196 5.95 2.79 12.96
C HIS A 196 5.10 4.04 13.19
N PHE A 197 3.98 3.94 13.92
CA PHE A 197 3.20 5.12 14.29
C PHE A 197 3.95 6.04 15.25
N ALA A 198 4.71 5.50 16.20
CA ALA A 198 5.54 6.27 17.10
C ALA A 198 6.63 7.05 16.34
N GLN A 199 7.28 6.43 15.36
CA GLN A 199 8.24 7.10 14.47
C GLN A 199 7.59 8.23 13.65
N ALA A 200 6.38 8.00 13.13
CA ALA A 200 5.64 9.01 12.38
C ALA A 200 5.22 10.20 13.27
N MET A 201 4.76 9.93 14.49
CA MET A 201 4.42 10.97 15.47
C MET A 201 5.65 11.73 15.97
N ALA A 202 6.79 11.05 16.16
CA ALA A 202 8.06 11.71 16.46
C ALA A 202 8.44 12.71 15.36
N SER A 203 8.37 12.27 14.11
CA SER A 203 8.63 13.12 12.94
C SER A 203 7.68 14.32 12.92
N ARG A 204 6.40 14.11 13.25
CA ARG A 204 5.41 15.19 13.36
C ARG A 204 5.79 16.23 14.40
N VAL A 205 6.10 15.79 15.63
CA VAL A 205 6.46 16.67 16.74
C VAL A 205 7.71 17.49 16.41
N ILE A 206 8.72 16.85 15.80
CA ILE A 206 9.93 17.52 15.33
C ILE A 206 9.59 18.54 14.22
N ASN A 207 8.73 18.16 13.27
CA ASN A 207 8.32 19.05 12.18
C ASN A 207 7.55 20.28 12.68
N SER A 208 6.79 20.15 13.76
CA SER A 208 6.13 21.28 14.42
C SER A 208 7.12 22.30 15.01
N TRP A 209 8.34 21.86 15.36
CA TRP A 209 9.37 22.75 15.91
C TRP A 209 10.32 23.31 14.87
N LEU A 210 10.74 22.48 13.91
CA LEU A 210 11.81 22.81 12.96
C LEU A 210 11.28 23.21 11.58
N GLY A 211 9.99 23.05 11.31
CA GLY A 211 9.46 23.02 9.94
C GLY A 211 9.74 21.67 9.29
N VAL A 212 9.78 21.61 7.96
CA VAL A 212 9.81 20.33 7.23
C VAL A 212 11.16 19.64 7.35
N CYS A 213 11.19 18.53 8.07
CA CYS A 213 12.34 17.64 8.21
C CYS A 213 11.94 16.24 7.73
N THR A 214 11.83 16.05 6.41
CA THR A 214 11.58 14.73 5.82
C THR A 214 12.90 14.10 5.41
N PRO A 215 13.22 12.86 5.85
CA PRO A 215 14.44 12.19 5.42
C PRO A 215 14.44 11.97 3.92
N LEU A 216 15.57 12.28 3.27
CA LEU A 216 15.77 11.99 1.85
C LEU A 216 15.97 10.49 1.67
N VAL A 217 14.92 9.80 1.23
CA VAL A 217 14.99 8.37 0.88
C VAL A 217 15.25 8.24 -0.62
N PRO A 218 16.30 7.50 -1.04
CA PRO A 218 16.53 7.23 -2.45
C PRO A 218 15.33 6.52 -3.09
N TYR A 219 14.89 6.98 -4.26
CA TYR A 219 13.76 6.36 -4.96
C TYR A 219 13.95 4.86 -5.23
N LYS A 220 15.18 4.40 -5.46
CA LYS A 220 15.52 2.97 -5.61
C LYS A 220 15.17 2.15 -4.36
N THR A 221 15.34 2.71 -3.17
CA THR A 221 14.97 2.05 -1.91
C THR A 221 13.46 1.84 -1.86
N VAL A 222 12.68 2.88 -2.19
CA VAL A 222 11.21 2.80 -2.27
C VAL A 222 10.74 1.70 -3.24
N LEU A 223 11.37 1.59 -4.40
CA LEU A 223 11.06 0.53 -5.38
C LEU A 223 11.36 -0.87 -4.83
N ALA A 224 12.52 -1.05 -4.18
CA ALA A 224 12.90 -2.34 -3.60
C ALA A 224 11.93 -2.77 -2.49
N GLU A 225 11.47 -1.83 -1.68
CA GLU A 225 10.53 -2.10 -0.59
C GLU A 225 9.10 -2.35 -1.09
N PHE A 226 8.68 -1.66 -2.15
CA PHE A 226 7.45 -1.99 -2.89
C PHE A 226 7.51 -3.40 -3.49
N HIS A 227 8.64 -3.78 -4.09
CA HIS A 227 8.86 -5.13 -4.60
C HIS A 227 8.74 -6.18 -3.49
N ALA A 228 9.43 -5.99 -2.38
CA ALA A 228 9.36 -6.88 -1.23
C ALA A 228 7.93 -7.00 -0.69
N PHE A 229 7.20 -5.89 -0.58
CA PHE A 229 5.78 -5.90 -0.19
C PHE A 229 4.92 -6.73 -1.16
N SER A 230 5.16 -6.62 -2.48
CA SER A 230 4.43 -7.40 -3.48
C SER A 230 4.68 -8.92 -3.43
N ASN A 231 5.82 -9.34 -2.86
CA ASN A 231 6.13 -10.76 -2.64
C ASN A 231 5.37 -11.35 -1.46
N VAL A 232 5.22 -10.57 -0.38
CA VAL A 232 4.65 -11.05 0.89
C VAL A 232 3.16 -10.79 1.04
N SER A 233 2.57 -9.97 0.14
CA SER A 233 1.19 -9.52 0.23
C SER A 233 0.42 -9.70 -1.10
N PRO A 234 -0.84 -10.16 -1.06
CA PRO A 234 -1.67 -10.23 -2.27
C PRO A 234 -2.18 -8.86 -2.74
N LEU A 235 -2.04 -7.78 -1.95
CA LEU A 235 -2.67 -6.48 -2.24
C LEU A 235 -2.26 -5.91 -3.60
N VAL A 236 -0.96 -5.93 -3.91
CA VAL A 236 -0.42 -5.43 -5.19
C VAL A 236 -0.84 -6.32 -6.35
N LYS A 237 -0.82 -7.65 -6.16
CA LYS A 237 -1.23 -8.61 -7.19
C LYS A 237 -2.72 -8.52 -7.49
N PHE A 238 -3.54 -8.35 -6.46
CA PHE A 238 -4.98 -8.12 -6.60
C PHE A 238 -5.25 -6.88 -7.44
N ALA A 239 -4.60 -5.77 -7.11
CA ALA A 239 -4.69 -4.52 -7.87
C ALA A 239 -4.34 -4.72 -9.35
N HIS A 240 -3.17 -5.31 -9.63
CA HIS A 240 -2.70 -5.53 -10.99
C HIS A 240 -3.60 -6.48 -11.79
N PHE A 241 -4.00 -7.62 -11.22
CA PHE A 241 -4.78 -8.63 -11.95
C PHE A 241 -6.20 -8.16 -12.24
N THR A 242 -6.88 -7.55 -11.27
CA THR A 242 -8.24 -7.02 -11.50
C THR A 242 -8.24 -5.85 -12.50
N ALA A 243 -7.24 -4.96 -12.45
CA ALA A 243 -7.07 -3.90 -13.43
C ALA A 243 -6.73 -4.46 -14.83
N ASN A 244 -5.80 -5.39 -14.93
CA ASN A 244 -5.40 -5.99 -16.19
C ASN A 244 -6.54 -6.79 -16.83
N GLN A 245 -7.33 -7.52 -16.05
CA GLN A 245 -8.48 -8.25 -16.58
C GLN A 245 -9.52 -7.30 -17.18
N THR A 246 -9.80 -6.19 -16.49
CA THR A 246 -10.66 -5.10 -17.01
C THR A 246 -10.13 -4.55 -18.33
N ILE A 247 -8.82 -4.32 -18.42
CA ILE A 247 -8.15 -3.82 -19.62
C ILE A 247 -8.23 -4.85 -20.76
N LEU A 248 -7.97 -6.13 -20.47
CA LEU A 248 -8.03 -7.22 -21.45
C LEU A 248 -9.41 -7.33 -22.10
N GLU A 249 -10.46 -7.28 -21.29
CA GLU A 249 -11.84 -7.32 -21.78
C GLU A 249 -12.15 -6.11 -22.68
N ALA A 250 -11.74 -4.91 -22.27
CA ALA A 250 -11.95 -3.69 -23.05
C ALA A 250 -11.20 -3.68 -24.39
N LEU A 251 -10.02 -4.33 -24.43
CA LEU A 251 -9.15 -4.45 -25.60
C LEU A 251 -9.41 -5.72 -26.44
N HIS A 252 -10.41 -6.52 -26.08
CA HIS A 252 -10.75 -7.76 -26.78
C HIS A 252 -10.96 -7.50 -28.28
N ARG A 253 -10.21 -8.23 -29.12
CA ARG A 253 -10.22 -8.15 -30.60
C ARG A 253 -9.92 -6.76 -31.18
N ARG A 254 -9.32 -5.85 -30.40
CA ARG A 254 -8.87 -4.52 -30.86
C ARG A 254 -7.41 -4.57 -31.32
N GLY A 255 -7.01 -3.63 -32.17
CA GLY A 255 -5.60 -3.37 -32.46
C GLY A 255 -5.45 -2.17 -33.38
N PRO A 256 -4.28 -1.50 -33.43
CA PRO A 256 -3.25 -1.32 -32.39
C PRO A 256 -3.81 -0.85 -31.03
N VAL A 257 -3.06 -1.03 -29.94
CA VAL A 257 -3.47 -0.64 -28.58
C VAL A 257 -2.50 0.34 -27.94
N HIS A 258 -3.03 1.25 -27.12
CA HIS A 258 -2.26 2.21 -26.33
C HIS A 258 -2.55 2.03 -24.83
N LEU A 259 -1.57 1.57 -24.07
CA LEU A 259 -1.63 1.46 -22.62
C LEU A 259 -1.11 2.76 -22.00
N ILE A 260 -1.85 3.32 -21.04
CA ILE A 260 -1.47 4.53 -20.30
C ILE A 260 -1.40 4.18 -18.83
N ASP A 261 -0.19 4.20 -18.27
CA ASP A 261 0.04 4.03 -16.84
C ASP A 261 0.33 5.38 -16.21
N LEU A 262 -0.51 5.80 -15.26
CA LEU A 262 -0.36 7.07 -14.58
C LEU A 262 0.70 7.05 -13.45
N ASP A 263 1.17 5.88 -13.03
CA ASP A 263 2.35 5.73 -12.17
C ASP A 263 2.98 4.33 -12.32
N VAL A 264 3.87 4.18 -13.31
CA VAL A 264 4.36 2.86 -13.75
C VAL A 264 5.30 2.19 -12.76
N MET A 265 5.90 2.95 -11.83
CA MET A 265 6.93 2.48 -10.91
C MET A 265 8.01 1.63 -11.62
N GLN A 266 8.14 0.35 -11.26
CA GLN A 266 9.06 -0.61 -11.89
C GLN A 266 8.38 -1.53 -12.92
N GLY A 267 7.10 -1.29 -13.22
CA GLY A 267 6.36 -1.97 -14.29
C GLY A 267 5.83 -3.37 -13.95
N LEU A 268 5.73 -3.76 -12.67
CA LEU A 268 5.29 -5.11 -12.25
C LEU A 268 3.90 -5.51 -12.77
N GLN A 269 3.02 -4.55 -13.06
CA GLN A 269 1.69 -4.83 -13.59
C GLN A 269 1.72 -5.48 -14.98
N TRP A 270 2.68 -5.07 -15.82
CA TRP A 270 2.59 -5.24 -17.28
C TRP A 270 3.02 -6.59 -17.85
N PRO A 271 3.99 -7.34 -17.28
CA PRO A 271 4.41 -8.64 -17.82
C PRO A 271 3.26 -9.62 -18.04
N ALA A 272 2.38 -9.76 -17.04
CA ALA A 272 1.23 -10.66 -17.14
C ALA A 272 0.30 -10.24 -18.29
N LEU A 273 -0.02 -8.95 -18.41
CA LEU A 273 -0.85 -8.41 -19.50
C LEU A 273 -0.22 -8.63 -20.88
N LEU A 274 1.08 -8.38 -21.03
CA LEU A 274 1.81 -8.59 -22.27
C LEU A 274 1.77 -10.07 -22.70
N HIS A 275 1.89 -11.00 -21.75
CA HIS A 275 1.75 -12.44 -22.01
C HIS A 275 0.33 -12.81 -22.50
N ALA A 276 -0.72 -12.26 -21.87
CA ALA A 276 -2.10 -12.45 -22.34
C ALA A 276 -2.33 -11.89 -23.75
N LEU A 277 -1.75 -10.73 -24.07
CA LEU A 277 -1.84 -10.13 -25.40
C LEU A 277 -1.07 -10.96 -26.44
N ALA A 278 0.07 -11.56 -26.07
CA ALA A 278 0.87 -12.43 -26.94
C ALA A 278 0.14 -13.70 -27.36
N THR A 279 -0.63 -14.28 -26.43
CA THR A 279 -1.34 -15.56 -26.61
C THR A 279 -2.76 -15.40 -27.17
N ARG A 280 -3.18 -14.17 -27.49
CA ARG A 280 -4.51 -13.87 -28.00
C ARG A 280 -4.79 -14.55 -29.35
N PRO A 281 -6.00 -15.08 -29.58
CA PRO A 281 -6.42 -15.57 -30.90
C PRO A 281 -6.25 -14.49 -31.99
N GLY A 282 -5.59 -14.84 -33.09
CA GLY A 282 -5.24 -13.90 -34.17
C GLY A 282 -3.91 -13.18 -33.96
N GLY A 283 -3.18 -13.47 -32.88
CA GLY A 283 -1.83 -12.97 -32.62
C GLY A 283 -1.77 -11.66 -31.83
N PRO A 284 -0.55 -11.27 -31.42
CA PRO A 284 -0.32 -10.07 -30.62
C PRO A 284 -0.71 -8.80 -31.37
N PRO A 285 -1.37 -7.82 -30.73
CA PRO A 285 -1.50 -6.48 -31.29
C PRO A 285 -0.16 -5.75 -31.23
N ARG A 286 -0.03 -4.68 -32.03
CA ARG A 286 0.97 -3.64 -31.73
C ARG A 286 0.57 -2.94 -30.43
N VAL A 287 1.49 -2.85 -29.49
CA VAL A 287 1.31 -2.23 -28.17
C VAL A 287 2.19 -0.99 -28.09
N ARG A 288 1.57 0.16 -27.83
CA ARG A 288 2.28 1.35 -27.38
C ARG A 288 1.96 1.56 -25.92
N MET A 289 2.94 1.92 -25.10
CA MET A 289 2.75 2.18 -23.68
C MET A 289 3.31 3.55 -23.32
N THR A 290 2.49 4.37 -22.67
CA THR A 290 2.93 5.63 -22.04
C THR A 290 2.95 5.40 -20.53
N GLY A 291 4.14 5.41 -19.92
CA GLY A 291 4.29 5.26 -18.47
C GLY A 291 4.73 6.56 -17.83
N LEU A 292 3.95 7.06 -16.88
CA LEU A 292 4.30 8.24 -16.07
C LEU A 292 5.03 7.79 -14.79
N GLY A 293 5.87 8.66 -14.23
CA GLY A 293 6.59 8.38 -12.99
C GLY A 293 7.46 9.54 -12.52
N ALA A 294 7.97 9.44 -11.29
CA ALA A 294 8.73 10.51 -10.65
C ALA A 294 10.21 10.61 -11.12
N SER A 295 10.79 9.52 -11.63
CA SER A 295 12.22 9.43 -11.97
C SER A 295 12.44 9.03 -13.42
N GLY A 296 13.18 9.86 -14.17
CA GLY A 296 13.55 9.59 -15.56
C GLY A 296 14.40 8.32 -15.70
N ASP A 297 15.41 8.15 -14.85
CA ASP A 297 16.30 6.98 -14.86
C ASP A 297 15.52 5.69 -14.58
N ALA A 298 14.57 5.73 -13.64
CA ALA A 298 13.72 4.58 -13.35
C ALA A 298 12.80 4.25 -14.53
N LEU A 299 12.22 5.26 -15.18
CA LEU A 299 11.38 5.08 -16.37
C LEU A 299 12.16 4.48 -17.55
N GLU A 300 13.41 4.90 -17.75
CA GLU A 300 14.28 4.34 -18.79
C GLU A 300 14.55 2.85 -18.54
N GLU A 301 14.86 2.51 -17.29
CA GLU A 301 15.09 1.13 -16.86
C GLU A 301 13.84 0.26 -17.01
N THR A 302 12.68 0.71 -16.54
CA THR A 302 11.40 0.03 -16.73
C THR A 302 11.06 -0.15 -18.21
N GLY A 303 11.25 0.90 -19.02
CA GLY A 303 11.03 0.83 -20.46
C GLY A 303 11.91 -0.21 -21.14
N ARG A 304 13.19 -0.28 -20.75
CA ARG A 304 14.16 -1.27 -21.25
C ARG A 304 13.74 -2.69 -20.88
N GLN A 305 13.37 -2.92 -19.61
CA GLN A 305 12.93 -4.22 -19.11
C GLN A 305 11.66 -4.72 -19.83
N LEU A 306 10.62 -3.88 -19.90
CA LEU A 306 9.36 -4.23 -20.58
C LEU A 306 9.54 -4.44 -22.09
N SER A 307 10.39 -3.63 -22.74
CA SER A 307 10.71 -3.82 -24.15
C SER A 307 11.47 -5.12 -24.41
N GLY A 308 12.38 -5.49 -23.50
CA GLY A 308 13.09 -6.78 -23.54
C GLY A 308 12.12 -7.96 -23.40
N PHE A 309 11.22 -7.88 -22.42
CA PHE A 309 10.20 -8.90 -22.16
C PHE A 309 9.22 -9.05 -23.34
N ALA A 310 8.67 -7.93 -23.85
CA ALA A 310 7.78 -7.94 -25.01
C ALA A 310 8.44 -8.54 -26.26
N ARG A 311 9.74 -8.28 -26.48
CA ARG A 311 10.51 -8.89 -27.57
C ARG A 311 10.60 -10.41 -27.45
N ARG A 312 10.81 -10.95 -26.25
CA ARG A 312 10.82 -12.41 -26.00
C ARG A 312 9.47 -13.05 -26.32
N LEU A 313 8.37 -12.34 -26.05
CA LEU A 313 7.01 -12.78 -26.35
C LEU A 313 6.58 -12.56 -27.82
N GLY A 314 7.41 -11.90 -28.65
CA GLY A 314 7.03 -11.55 -30.02
C GLY A 314 5.95 -10.46 -30.12
N VAL A 315 5.75 -9.65 -29.08
CA VAL A 315 4.80 -8.53 -29.06
C VAL A 315 5.48 -7.28 -29.63
N PRO A 316 4.96 -6.67 -30.72
CA PRO A 316 5.48 -5.40 -31.22
C PRO A 316 5.19 -4.29 -30.19
N PHE A 317 6.23 -3.80 -29.52
CA PHE A 317 6.10 -2.93 -28.35
C PHE A 317 6.90 -1.63 -28.48
N GLU A 318 6.29 -0.51 -28.09
CA GLU A 318 6.91 0.81 -28.01
C GLU A 318 6.61 1.42 -26.63
N PHE A 319 7.65 1.77 -25.86
CA PHE A 319 7.51 2.44 -24.58
C PHE A 319 7.85 3.94 -24.67
N HIS A 320 7.03 4.77 -24.03
CA HIS A 320 7.23 6.20 -23.89
C HIS A 320 7.14 6.60 -22.41
N GLY A 321 8.29 6.84 -21.79
CA GLY A 321 8.38 7.30 -20.41
C GLY A 321 8.13 8.82 -20.29
N VAL A 322 7.33 9.23 -19.32
CA VAL A 322 7.04 10.64 -19.02
C VAL A 322 7.37 10.92 -17.55
N ALA A 323 8.51 11.57 -17.31
CA ALA A 323 9.00 11.90 -15.97
C ALA A 323 8.26 13.09 -15.34
N ARG A 324 6.93 12.97 -15.19
CA ARG A 324 6.02 13.96 -14.61
C ARG A 324 4.86 13.25 -13.92
N ARG A 325 4.35 13.88 -12.85
CA ARG A 325 3.05 13.51 -12.28
C ARG A 325 1.93 13.80 -13.30
N PRO A 326 0.88 12.96 -13.38
CA PRO A 326 -0.30 13.18 -14.23
C PRO A 326 -0.89 14.60 -14.18
N GLY A 327 -1.00 15.19 -12.99
CA GLY A 327 -1.56 16.53 -12.79
C GLY A 327 -0.66 17.67 -13.24
N ASP A 328 0.61 17.39 -13.51
CA ASP A 328 1.61 18.34 -14.04
C ASP A 328 1.96 18.06 -15.51
N ALA A 329 1.45 16.97 -16.09
CA ALA A 329 1.74 16.56 -17.45
C ALA A 329 0.89 17.31 -18.48
N ASP A 330 1.46 17.54 -19.66
CA ASP A 330 0.72 18.08 -20.81
C ASP A 330 -0.22 16.99 -21.37
N PRO A 331 -1.53 17.26 -21.52
CA PRO A 331 -2.47 16.35 -22.17
C PRO A 331 -2.07 15.84 -23.55
N ALA A 332 -1.23 16.56 -24.29
CA ALA A 332 -0.71 16.10 -25.57
C ALA A 332 0.14 14.83 -25.47
N LEU A 333 0.76 14.55 -24.32
CA LEU A 333 1.67 13.41 -24.12
C LEU A 333 0.96 12.06 -24.05
N VAL A 334 -0.34 12.05 -23.74
CA VAL A 334 -1.16 10.84 -23.60
C VAL A 334 -2.16 10.65 -24.74
N ARG A 335 -2.17 11.55 -25.73
CA ARG A 335 -3.11 11.43 -26.87
C ARG A 335 -2.81 10.18 -27.70
N GLY A 336 -3.87 9.45 -28.03
CA GLY A 336 -3.81 8.28 -28.90
C GLY A 336 -3.40 8.64 -30.34
N ARG A 337 -2.76 7.70 -31.04
CA ARG A 337 -2.55 7.81 -32.49
C ARG A 337 -3.79 7.32 -33.23
N ARG A 338 -3.99 7.77 -34.46
CA ARG A 338 -5.14 7.36 -35.28
C ARG A 338 -5.18 5.83 -35.43
N GLY A 339 -6.31 5.23 -35.04
CA GLY A 339 -6.53 3.78 -35.12
C GLY A 339 -6.10 3.00 -33.88
N GLU A 340 -5.47 3.63 -32.88
CA GLU A 340 -5.20 2.98 -31.59
C GLU A 340 -6.45 2.96 -30.70
N THR A 341 -6.63 1.87 -29.96
CA THR A 341 -7.58 1.82 -28.85
C THR A 341 -6.81 1.97 -27.53
N ALA A 342 -7.12 3.02 -26.77
CA ALA A 342 -6.43 3.30 -25.52
C ALA A 342 -7.12 2.65 -24.30
N ALA A 343 -6.33 2.25 -23.31
CA ALA A 343 -6.76 1.84 -21.98
C ALA A 343 -5.81 2.46 -20.95
N ALA A 344 -6.34 2.94 -19.83
CA ALA A 344 -5.55 3.60 -18.79
C ALA A 344 -5.68 2.89 -17.45
N THR A 345 -4.65 3.02 -16.60
CA THR A 345 -4.65 2.53 -15.23
C THR A 345 -4.08 3.59 -14.28
N LEU A 346 -4.60 3.60 -13.05
CA LEU A 346 -4.00 4.30 -11.92
C LEU A 346 -4.16 3.41 -10.67
N VAL A 347 -3.02 2.98 -10.12
CA VAL A 347 -2.97 2.25 -8.85
C VAL A 347 -2.51 3.22 -7.78
N GLN A 348 -3.41 3.60 -6.86
CA GLN A 348 -3.08 4.53 -5.80
C GLN A 348 -2.36 3.86 -4.64
N HIS A 349 -1.42 4.59 -4.06
CA HIS A 349 -0.70 4.22 -2.85
C HIS A 349 -0.46 5.47 -1.99
N SER A 350 0.03 5.29 -0.76
CA SER A 350 0.33 6.40 0.16
C SER A 350 1.84 6.68 0.31
N LEU A 351 2.68 6.32 -0.68
CA LEU A 351 4.15 6.49 -0.62
C LEU A 351 4.65 7.88 -1.00
N TYR A 352 3.97 8.54 -1.92
CA TYR A 352 4.32 9.84 -2.47
C TYR A 352 3.16 10.33 -3.34
N ASP A 353 3.07 11.65 -3.51
CA ASP A 353 2.10 12.26 -4.41
C ASP A 353 2.31 11.81 -5.87
N ALA A 354 1.68 10.71 -6.25
CA ALA A 354 1.83 10.11 -7.57
C ALA A 354 1.10 10.95 -8.63
N THR A 355 -0.03 11.57 -8.27
CA THR A 355 -0.93 12.20 -9.25
C THR A 355 -0.76 13.70 -9.38
N GLY A 356 -0.22 14.39 -8.39
CA GLY A 356 -0.24 15.85 -8.34
C GLY A 356 -1.66 16.37 -8.12
N PRO A 357 -2.06 17.50 -8.74
CA PRO A 357 -3.44 17.97 -8.63
C PRO A 357 -4.44 16.99 -9.27
N ASP A 358 -5.19 16.24 -8.46
CA ASP A 358 -6.13 15.19 -8.90
C ASP A 358 -7.05 15.64 -10.07
N ARG A 359 -7.57 16.87 -10.01
CA ARG A 359 -8.45 17.42 -11.06
C ARG A 359 -7.76 17.53 -12.43
N ARG A 360 -6.46 17.81 -12.44
CA ARG A 360 -5.66 17.85 -13.68
C ARG A 360 -5.33 16.44 -14.17
N ALA A 361 -5.06 15.51 -13.26
CA ALA A 361 -4.91 14.10 -13.60
C ALA A 361 -6.20 13.51 -14.23
N ALA A 362 -7.37 13.84 -13.70
CA ALA A 362 -8.65 13.46 -14.31
C ALA A 362 -8.85 14.05 -15.72
N ARG A 363 -8.42 15.32 -15.94
CA ARG A 363 -8.43 15.94 -17.28
C ARG A 363 -7.44 15.28 -18.24
N LEU A 364 -6.32 14.77 -17.73
CA LEU A 364 -5.36 14.00 -18.53
C LEU A 364 -6.02 12.73 -19.08
N LEU A 365 -6.76 12.01 -18.23
CA LEU A 365 -7.55 10.84 -18.62
C LEU A 365 -8.65 11.19 -19.62
N GLU A 366 -9.37 12.30 -19.39
CA GLU A 366 -10.38 12.81 -20.33
C GLU A 366 -9.76 13.09 -21.71
N ALA A 367 -8.60 13.75 -21.76
CA ALA A 367 -7.91 14.08 -23.01
C ALA A 367 -7.32 12.86 -23.73
N ALA A 368 -6.93 11.82 -23.00
CA ALA A 368 -6.51 10.54 -23.57
C ALA A 368 -7.69 9.78 -24.21
N ALA A 369 -8.92 10.06 -23.75
CA ALA A 369 -10.15 9.40 -24.16
C ALA A 369 -10.05 7.86 -24.23
N PRO A 370 -9.57 7.19 -23.16
CA PRO A 370 -9.40 5.75 -23.17
C PRO A 370 -10.76 5.05 -23.20
N ARG A 371 -10.77 3.85 -23.81
CA ARG A 371 -11.95 2.98 -23.84
C ARG A 371 -12.33 2.50 -22.43
N VAL A 372 -11.33 2.30 -21.58
CA VAL A 372 -11.51 1.98 -20.16
C VAL A 372 -10.41 2.63 -19.32
N VAL A 373 -10.76 3.04 -18.11
CA VAL A 373 -9.83 3.38 -17.04
C VAL A 373 -10.05 2.38 -15.90
N ALA A 374 -9.01 1.64 -15.54
CA ALA A 374 -8.98 0.87 -14.30
C ALA A 374 -8.39 1.77 -13.19
N LEU A 375 -9.15 2.00 -12.13
CA LEU A 375 -8.72 2.78 -10.98
C LEU A 375 -8.71 1.88 -9.75
N VAL A 376 -7.54 1.74 -9.13
CA VAL A 376 -7.35 0.98 -7.90
C VAL A 376 -7.04 1.95 -6.76
N GLU A 377 -7.76 1.81 -5.65
CA GLU A 377 -7.72 2.72 -4.51
C GLU A 377 -7.51 1.91 -3.22
N GLN A 378 -6.59 2.31 -2.35
CA GLN A 378 -6.55 1.72 -0.99
C GLN A 378 -7.65 2.32 -0.13
N GLU A 379 -8.30 1.50 0.69
CA GLU A 379 -9.41 1.85 1.58
C GLU A 379 -8.89 2.40 2.93
N VAL A 380 -8.10 3.47 2.86
CA VAL A 380 -7.54 4.17 4.03
C VAL A 380 -8.00 5.62 4.08
N ALA A 381 -8.31 6.12 5.29
CA ALA A 381 -8.73 7.50 5.49
C ALA A 381 -7.53 8.46 5.38
N ARG A 382 -7.42 9.14 4.23
CA ARG A 382 -6.31 10.05 3.91
C ARG A 382 -6.65 11.54 4.04
N ALA A 383 -7.92 11.88 4.28
CA ALA A 383 -8.40 13.26 4.33
C ALA A 383 -9.16 13.55 5.63
N GLY A 384 -9.30 14.84 5.96
CA GLY A 384 -9.97 15.29 7.19
C GLY A 384 -8.99 15.66 8.32
N PRO A 385 -9.54 15.95 9.51
CA PRO A 385 -8.78 16.28 10.72
C PRO A 385 -7.74 15.21 11.09
N PHE A 386 -6.70 15.61 11.82
CA PHE A 386 -5.58 14.72 12.19
C PHE A 386 -6.04 13.43 12.89
N LEU A 387 -6.93 13.54 13.89
CA LEU A 387 -7.40 12.39 14.67
C LEU A 387 -8.15 11.36 13.81
N ASP A 388 -9.01 11.82 12.89
CA ASP A 388 -9.75 10.92 11.98
C ASP A 388 -8.79 10.15 11.07
N ARG A 389 -7.77 10.84 10.54
CA ARG A 389 -6.73 10.20 9.72
C ARG A 389 -5.89 9.23 10.54
N PHE A 390 -5.52 9.61 11.76
CA PHE A 390 -4.77 8.76 12.68
C PHE A 390 -5.55 7.47 12.98
N ALA A 391 -6.80 7.57 13.44
CA ALA A 391 -7.63 6.41 13.77
C ALA A 391 -7.88 5.53 12.54
N GLY A 392 -8.29 6.12 11.42
CA GLY A 392 -8.54 5.38 10.18
C GLY A 392 -7.30 4.67 9.65
N SER A 393 -6.13 5.32 9.74
CA SER A 393 -4.85 4.73 9.36
C SER A 393 -4.43 3.63 10.33
N LEU A 394 -4.55 3.85 11.64
CA LEU A 394 -4.19 2.86 12.65
C LEU A 394 -4.93 1.56 12.39
N HIS A 395 -6.25 1.64 12.25
CA HIS A 395 -7.06 0.48 11.96
C HIS A 395 -6.75 -0.17 10.58
N TYR A 396 -6.46 0.63 9.55
CA TYR A 396 -6.09 0.11 8.22
C TYR A 396 -4.76 -0.65 8.28
N TYR A 397 -3.70 -0.02 8.80
CA TYR A 397 -2.39 -0.64 8.86
C TYR A 397 -2.35 -1.79 9.85
N SER A 398 -3.08 -1.75 10.97
CA SER A 398 -3.23 -2.93 11.84
C SER A 398 -3.75 -4.15 11.06
N ALA A 399 -4.78 -3.97 10.22
CA ALA A 399 -5.30 -5.06 9.39
C ALA A 399 -4.29 -5.52 8.32
N VAL A 400 -3.53 -4.62 7.70
CA VAL A 400 -2.49 -5.00 6.72
C VAL A 400 -1.33 -5.74 7.40
N PHE A 401 -0.88 -5.29 8.58
CA PHE A 401 0.17 -5.99 9.33
C PHE A 401 -0.29 -7.38 9.79
N ASP A 402 -1.53 -7.50 10.28
CA ASP A 402 -2.14 -8.77 10.65
C ASP A 402 -2.29 -9.71 9.43
N SER A 403 -2.65 -9.17 8.27
CA SER A 403 -2.78 -9.95 7.04
C SER A 403 -1.44 -10.47 6.51
N LEU A 404 -0.33 -9.79 6.80
CA LEU A 404 1.03 -10.28 6.53
C LEU A 404 1.43 -11.43 7.47
N GLU A 405 0.97 -11.42 8.73
CA GLU A 405 1.17 -12.56 9.64
C GLU A 405 0.42 -13.80 9.17
N GLY A 406 -0.83 -13.63 8.74
CA GLY A 406 -1.63 -14.72 8.19
C GLY A 406 -0.99 -15.39 6.96
N CYS A 407 -0.40 -14.59 6.05
CA CYS A 407 0.34 -15.12 4.90
C CYS A 407 1.62 -15.86 5.31
N ALA A 408 2.38 -15.32 6.27
CA ALA A 408 3.59 -15.96 6.76
C ALA A 408 3.30 -17.31 7.44
N ALA A 409 2.26 -17.36 8.28
CA ALA A 409 1.87 -18.56 9.01
C ALA A 409 1.37 -19.69 8.08
N SER A 410 0.72 -19.34 6.97
CA SER A 410 0.23 -20.31 5.98
C SER A 410 1.32 -20.83 5.02
N GLY A 411 2.56 -20.32 5.11
CA GLY A 411 3.65 -20.66 4.20
C GLY A 411 3.40 -20.21 2.75
N SER A 412 2.38 -19.38 2.54
CA SER A 412 1.88 -18.94 1.24
C SER A 412 2.59 -17.70 0.69
N GLY A 413 3.38 -17.01 1.52
CA GLY A 413 4.19 -15.84 1.16
C GLY A 413 5.37 -16.12 0.24
N GLY A 414 5.24 -16.98 -0.77
CA GLY A 414 6.21 -17.16 -1.85
C GLY A 414 7.63 -17.61 -1.44
N GLY A 415 7.81 -18.17 -0.23
CA GLY A 415 9.15 -18.47 0.30
C GLY A 415 9.98 -17.22 0.65
N SER A 416 9.33 -16.05 0.79
CA SER A 416 9.98 -14.79 1.13
C SER A 416 10.65 -14.87 2.50
N GLY A 417 11.92 -14.47 2.58
CA GLY A 417 12.69 -14.50 3.83
C GLY A 417 12.38 -13.33 4.78
N PRO A 418 12.98 -13.32 5.98
CA PRO A 418 12.84 -12.23 6.95
C PRO A 418 13.19 -10.84 6.40
N ARG A 419 14.08 -10.78 5.40
CA ARG A 419 14.47 -9.54 4.72
C ARG A 419 13.31 -8.90 3.96
N ASP A 420 12.58 -9.67 3.16
CA ASP A 420 11.44 -9.16 2.37
C ASP A 420 10.35 -8.63 3.29
N ARG A 421 10.13 -9.31 4.43
CA ARG A 421 9.20 -8.85 5.45
C ARG A 421 9.62 -7.55 6.12
N ALA A 422 10.89 -7.41 6.50
CA ALA A 422 11.39 -6.15 7.07
C ALA A 422 11.27 -4.98 6.07
N MET A 423 11.51 -5.25 4.78
CA MET A 423 11.34 -4.26 3.71
C MET A 423 9.86 -3.92 3.45
N ALA A 424 8.97 -4.91 3.57
CA ALA A 424 7.52 -4.71 3.52
C ALA A 424 7.02 -3.87 4.69
N ASP A 425 7.51 -4.11 5.90
CA ASP A 425 7.19 -3.32 7.09
C ASP A 425 7.70 -1.87 6.93
N ALA A 426 8.91 -1.68 6.40
CA ALA A 426 9.43 -0.35 6.06
C ALA A 426 8.55 0.35 5.00
N TYR A 427 8.04 -0.38 4.01
CA TYR A 427 7.10 0.14 2.99
C TYR A 427 5.81 0.66 3.63
N LEU A 428 5.24 -0.09 4.57
CA LEU A 428 4.06 0.37 5.33
C LEU A 428 4.40 1.54 6.26
N GLY A 429 5.55 1.49 6.93
CA GLY A 429 6.06 2.57 7.79
C GLY A 429 6.17 3.91 7.07
N ARG A 430 6.67 3.93 5.82
CA ARG A 430 6.69 5.15 5.00
C ARG A 430 5.30 5.69 4.70
N GLN A 431 4.35 4.81 4.38
CA GLN A 431 2.98 5.23 4.14
C GLN A 431 2.33 5.80 5.41
N ILE A 432 2.56 5.17 6.57
CA ILE A 432 2.14 5.69 7.89
C ILE A 432 2.74 7.09 8.13
N CYS A 433 4.04 7.25 7.92
CA CYS A 433 4.73 8.54 8.06
C CYS A 433 4.10 9.61 7.17
N ASN A 434 3.81 9.33 5.91
CA ASN A 434 3.19 10.32 5.02
C ASN A 434 1.80 10.77 5.47
N VAL A 435 1.01 9.87 6.06
CA VAL A 435 -0.36 10.19 6.52
C VAL A 435 -0.36 10.94 7.87
N VAL A 436 0.56 10.57 8.77
CA VAL A 436 0.57 11.03 10.17
C VAL A 436 1.55 12.18 10.41
N ALA A 437 2.74 12.16 9.79
CA ALA A 437 3.84 13.08 10.12
C ALA A 437 3.70 14.49 9.53
N CYS A 438 2.94 14.66 8.45
CA CYS A 438 2.88 15.91 7.70
C CYS A 438 1.49 16.59 7.76
N GLU A 439 1.48 17.92 7.71
CA GLU A 439 0.28 18.78 7.60
C GLU A 439 0.41 19.80 6.48
N GLY A 440 -0.71 20.42 6.09
CA GLY A 440 -0.69 21.61 5.24
C GLY A 440 -0.01 21.37 3.90
N ALA A 441 0.78 22.36 3.41
CA ALA A 441 1.55 22.37 2.15
C ALA A 441 2.41 21.10 1.93
N GLU A 442 2.93 20.58 3.04
CA GLU A 442 4.06 19.65 3.13
C GLU A 442 3.64 18.20 3.13
N ARG A 443 2.34 17.95 3.30
CA ARG A 443 1.75 16.65 3.08
C ARG A 443 1.63 16.41 1.58
N THR A 444 2.48 15.53 1.05
CA THR A 444 2.47 15.08 -0.34
C THR A 444 1.26 14.17 -0.59
N GLU A 445 0.93 13.27 0.34
CA GLU A 445 -0.26 12.44 0.27
C GLU A 445 -1.52 13.19 0.67
N ARG A 446 -2.18 13.79 -0.32
CA ARG A 446 -3.46 14.52 -0.15
C ARG A 446 -4.64 13.82 -0.79
N HIS A 447 -4.41 12.68 -1.45
CA HIS A 447 -5.44 12.01 -2.20
C HIS A 447 -6.57 11.62 -1.24
N GLU A 448 -7.78 12.07 -1.54
CA GLU A 448 -8.92 11.88 -0.64
C GLU A 448 -9.49 10.46 -0.80
N THR A 449 -10.59 10.18 -0.09
CA THR A 449 -11.28 8.89 -0.10
C THR A 449 -11.74 8.48 -1.51
N ALA A 450 -11.98 7.18 -1.71
CA ALA A 450 -12.46 6.61 -2.98
C ALA A 450 -13.70 7.32 -3.56
N THR A 451 -14.54 7.86 -2.67
CA THR A 451 -15.69 8.70 -3.02
C THR A 451 -15.34 9.97 -3.79
N ARG A 452 -14.17 10.59 -3.57
CA ARG A 452 -13.76 11.81 -4.29
C ARG A 452 -13.30 11.50 -5.70
N TRP A 453 -12.46 10.47 -5.91
CA TRP A 453 -12.04 10.07 -7.25
C TRP A 453 -13.21 9.61 -8.10
N ARG A 454 -14.15 8.84 -7.52
CA ARG A 454 -15.45 8.55 -8.14
C ARG A 454 -16.18 9.82 -8.60
N ALA A 455 -16.27 10.84 -7.74
CA ALA A 455 -16.90 12.11 -8.09
C ALA A 455 -16.13 12.88 -9.18
N MET A 456 -14.79 12.87 -9.15
CA MET A 456 -13.96 13.51 -10.17
C MET A 456 -14.05 12.82 -11.52
N MET A 457 -14.05 11.49 -11.55
CA MET A 457 -14.27 10.70 -12.77
C MET A 457 -15.64 11.01 -13.38
N ARG A 458 -16.71 11.04 -12.56
CA ARG A 458 -18.04 11.48 -13.00
C ARG A 458 -18.04 12.91 -13.53
N GLY A 459 -17.39 13.83 -12.83
CA GLY A 459 -17.25 15.22 -13.24
C GLY A 459 -16.46 15.41 -14.54
N ALA A 460 -15.56 14.49 -14.86
CA ALA A 460 -14.81 14.43 -16.12
C ALA A 460 -15.54 13.63 -17.23
N GLY A 461 -16.83 13.30 -17.03
CA GLY A 461 -17.66 12.64 -18.04
C GLY A 461 -17.52 11.11 -18.08
N PHE A 462 -16.87 10.49 -17.10
CA PHE A 462 -16.78 9.04 -17.01
C PHE A 462 -17.97 8.44 -16.26
N ALA A 463 -18.48 7.31 -16.75
CA ALA A 463 -19.45 6.47 -16.08
C ALA A 463 -18.79 5.20 -15.53
N PRO A 464 -19.19 4.72 -14.35
CA PRO A 464 -18.68 3.46 -13.81
C PRO A 464 -19.09 2.28 -14.70
N VAL A 465 -18.25 1.26 -14.74
CA VAL A 465 -18.45 0.00 -15.44
C VAL A 465 -18.32 -1.12 -14.43
N HIS A 466 -19.21 -2.10 -14.53
CA HIS A 466 -19.18 -3.28 -13.69
C HIS A 466 -17.96 -4.13 -14.03
N LEU A 467 -17.18 -4.53 -13.03
CA LEU A 467 -16.13 -5.52 -13.22
C LEU A 467 -16.74 -6.89 -13.55
N GLY A 468 -16.24 -7.56 -14.58
CA GLY A 468 -16.77 -8.85 -15.03
C GLY A 468 -16.48 -9.99 -14.05
N SER A 469 -17.20 -11.11 -14.21
CA SER A 469 -16.99 -12.34 -13.42
C SER A 469 -15.58 -12.90 -13.55
N ASP A 470 -14.89 -12.65 -14.68
CA ASP A 470 -13.52 -13.11 -14.87
C ASP A 470 -12.53 -12.40 -13.95
N ALA A 471 -12.73 -11.10 -13.68
CA ALA A 471 -11.91 -10.35 -12.73
C ALA A 471 -12.14 -10.85 -11.30
N PHE A 472 -13.38 -11.15 -10.94
CA PHE A 472 -13.71 -11.78 -9.65
C PHE A 472 -13.05 -13.15 -9.51
N ASN A 473 -13.18 -14.02 -10.53
CA ASN A 473 -12.58 -15.36 -10.52
C ASN A 473 -11.05 -15.31 -10.40
N GLN A 474 -10.39 -14.39 -11.09
CA GLN A 474 -8.93 -14.20 -10.96
C GLN A 474 -8.53 -13.74 -9.56
N ALA A 475 -9.29 -12.79 -8.98
CA ALA A 475 -9.05 -12.36 -7.61
C ALA A 475 -9.22 -13.52 -6.63
N SER A 476 -10.30 -14.29 -6.74
CA SER A 476 -10.55 -15.46 -5.89
C SER A 476 -9.42 -16.49 -5.98
N MET A 477 -8.98 -16.83 -7.19
CA MET A 477 -7.84 -17.75 -7.40
C MET A 477 -6.54 -17.22 -6.80
N LEU A 478 -6.25 -15.92 -6.93
CA LEU A 478 -5.09 -15.31 -6.29
C LEU A 478 -5.14 -15.49 -4.77
N LEU A 479 -6.31 -15.27 -4.16
CA LEU A 479 -6.45 -15.38 -2.71
C LEU A 479 -6.32 -16.83 -2.22
N GLU A 480 -6.68 -17.83 -3.03
CA GLU A 480 -6.41 -19.24 -2.70
C GLU A 480 -4.91 -19.53 -2.55
N LEU A 481 -4.07 -18.87 -3.37
CA LEU A 481 -2.60 -19.00 -3.29
C LEU A 481 -2.04 -18.38 -2.01
N PHE A 482 -2.59 -17.26 -1.55
CA PHE A 482 -2.15 -16.53 -0.35
C PHE A 482 -2.89 -16.94 0.96
N GLY A 483 -3.96 -17.71 0.84
CA GLY A 483 -4.90 -18.01 1.94
C GLY A 483 -5.05 -19.49 2.28
N GLY A 484 -4.28 -20.38 1.64
CA GLY A 484 -4.20 -21.80 2.03
C GLY A 484 -5.50 -22.60 1.93
N GLY A 485 -6.40 -22.23 0.99
CA GLY A 485 -7.66 -22.94 0.78
C GLY A 485 -8.71 -22.70 1.87
N GLY A 486 -9.68 -21.82 1.59
CA GLY A 486 -10.98 -21.79 2.25
C GLY A 486 -11.10 -21.21 3.67
N GLY A 487 -9.99 -20.87 4.34
CA GLY A 487 -10.02 -20.33 5.72
C GLY A 487 -9.17 -19.08 5.99
N GLY A 488 -8.45 -18.56 5.00
CA GLY A 488 -7.57 -17.39 5.16
C GLY A 488 -8.38 -16.10 5.33
N GLY A 489 -7.92 -15.19 6.20
CA GLY A 489 -8.63 -13.94 6.51
C GLY A 489 -8.90 -13.01 5.31
N TYR A 490 -8.30 -13.26 4.13
CA TYR A 490 -8.61 -12.50 2.93
C TYR A 490 -9.94 -12.91 2.30
N GLY A 491 -10.72 -11.91 1.86
CA GLY A 491 -11.93 -12.10 1.07
C GLY A 491 -11.99 -11.11 -0.08
N VAL A 492 -12.68 -11.49 -1.16
CA VAL A 492 -13.05 -10.59 -2.25
C VAL A 492 -14.56 -10.45 -2.31
N GLU A 493 -15.03 -9.22 -2.36
CA GLU A 493 -16.45 -8.89 -2.45
C GLU A 493 -16.71 -8.00 -3.66
N GLU A 494 -17.87 -8.18 -4.26
CA GLU A 494 -18.38 -7.26 -5.27
C GLU A 494 -19.28 -6.22 -4.59
N LYS A 495 -18.96 -4.93 -4.78
CA LYS A 495 -19.71 -3.82 -4.18
C LYS A 495 -19.84 -2.67 -5.16
N ASP A 496 -21.07 -2.29 -5.48
CA ASP A 496 -21.39 -1.20 -6.42
C ASP A 496 -20.69 -1.36 -7.80
N GLY A 497 -20.58 -2.60 -8.29
CA GLY A 497 -19.88 -2.94 -9.53
C GLY A 497 -18.35 -2.85 -9.46
N CYS A 498 -17.80 -2.61 -8.27
CA CYS A 498 -16.37 -2.64 -7.95
C CYS A 498 -15.99 -3.99 -7.31
N LEU A 499 -14.70 -4.32 -7.33
CA LEU A 499 -14.15 -5.45 -6.57
C LEU A 499 -13.38 -4.92 -5.37
N VAL A 500 -13.68 -5.45 -4.19
CA VAL A 500 -13.10 -5.04 -2.92
C VAL A 500 -12.37 -6.23 -2.30
N LEU A 501 -11.05 -6.11 -2.16
CA LEU A 501 -10.25 -6.99 -1.34
C LEU A 501 -10.35 -6.54 0.11
N GLY A 502 -10.64 -7.48 1.01
CA GLY A 502 -10.65 -7.24 2.45
C GLY A 502 -9.88 -8.28 3.25
N TRP A 503 -9.59 -7.94 4.51
CA TRP A 503 -9.05 -8.82 5.53
C TRP A 503 -10.01 -8.83 6.74
N HIS A 504 -10.54 -10.00 7.10
CA HIS A 504 -11.58 -10.16 8.12
C HIS A 504 -12.73 -9.15 7.95
N ALA A 505 -13.28 -9.09 6.72
CA ALA A 505 -14.31 -8.15 6.28
C ALA A 505 -13.93 -6.66 6.30
N ARG A 506 -12.71 -6.29 6.72
CA ARG A 506 -12.20 -4.92 6.59
C ARG A 506 -11.73 -4.67 5.15
N PRO A 507 -12.30 -3.69 4.42
CA PRO A 507 -11.81 -3.33 3.09
C PRO A 507 -10.36 -2.83 3.12
N LEU A 508 -9.55 -3.28 2.18
CA LEU A 508 -8.15 -2.88 2.03
C LEU A 508 -7.88 -2.21 0.67
N VAL A 509 -8.35 -2.83 -0.41
CA VAL A 509 -8.11 -2.35 -1.79
C VAL A 509 -9.37 -2.49 -2.61
N THR A 510 -9.74 -1.44 -3.32
CA THR A 510 -10.90 -1.44 -4.23
C THR A 510 -10.44 -1.17 -5.65
N THR A 511 -10.85 -2.04 -6.58
CA THR A 511 -10.71 -1.83 -8.02
C THR A 511 -12.04 -1.41 -8.60
N SER A 512 -12.03 -0.34 -9.40
CA SER A 512 -13.18 0.18 -10.15
C SER A 512 -12.82 0.39 -11.62
N ALA A 513 -13.83 0.28 -12.50
CA ALA A 513 -13.66 0.47 -13.93
C ALA A 513 -14.52 1.64 -14.42
N TRP A 514 -14.02 2.41 -15.38
CA TRP A 514 -14.68 3.61 -15.88
C TRP A 514 -14.58 3.72 -17.39
N ARG A 515 -15.62 4.25 -18.04
CA ARG A 515 -15.61 4.58 -19.47
C ARG A 515 -16.13 5.98 -19.68
N LEU A 516 -15.64 6.69 -20.69
CA LEU A 516 -16.27 7.95 -21.11
C LEU A 516 -17.73 7.66 -21.50
N ALA A 517 -18.65 8.45 -20.94
CA ALA A 517 -20.05 8.35 -21.31
C ALA A 517 -20.21 8.79 -22.78
N ASP A 518 -20.92 8.00 -23.58
CA ASP A 518 -21.28 8.41 -24.93
C ASP A 518 -22.10 9.70 -24.83
N SER A 519 -21.70 10.77 -25.52
CA SER A 519 -22.36 12.09 -25.44
C SER A 519 -23.85 12.07 -25.81
N ALA A 520 -24.34 10.96 -26.39
CA ALA A 520 -25.76 10.73 -26.69
C ALA A 520 -26.60 10.34 -25.46
N ALA A 521 -25.99 9.86 -24.37
CA ALA A 521 -26.68 9.48 -23.15
C ALA A 521 -26.85 10.65 -22.16
N ALA A 522 -26.09 11.75 -22.34
CA ALA A 522 -26.15 12.93 -21.49
C ALA A 522 -27.31 13.91 -21.83
N ILE A 523 -28.16 13.57 -22.82
CA ILE A 523 -29.32 14.37 -23.26
C ILE A 523 -30.65 13.59 -23.06
N ARG A 524 -30.71 12.64 -22.11
CA ARG A 524 -31.99 12.01 -21.74
C ARG A 524 -32.32 12.19 -20.27
#